data_AF-A0A2H9RAA4-F1
#
_entry.id   AF-A0A2H9RAA4-F1
#
_cell.length_a   1.000
_cell.length_b   1.000
_cell.length_c   1.000
_cell.angle_alpha   90.00
_cell.angle_beta   90.00
_cell.angle_gamma   90.00
#
_symmetry.space_group_name_H-M   'P 1'
#
loop_
_entity.id
_entity.type
_entity.pdbx_description
1 polymer ?
#
loop_
_entity_poly.entity_id
_entity_poly.type
_entity_poly.pdbx_seq_one_letter_code
_entity_poly.pdbx_strand_id
1 'polypeptide(L)'
;MSLKQVSSNRNGIHNYEYKMKQVFSQIERELSPENVKLITKYNQAMTNLSIAIATRQKHLRTLLNLTKFVGKNWSDVTKDDIDELVFRIMDQYADDSGKE
;
A
#
# COMPACT_ATOMS: atom_id res chain seq x y z
N MET A 1 -45.67 16.79 1.64
CA MET A 1 -45.14 15.42 1.56
C MET A 1 -43.64 15.50 1.76
N SER A 2 -43.13 15.06 2.90
CA SER A 2 -41.70 15.10 3.22
C SER A 2 -41.08 13.76 2.84
N LEU A 3 -40.23 13.76 1.82
CA LEU A 3 -39.40 12.61 1.48
C LEU A 3 -38.32 12.50 2.56
N LYS A 4 -38.52 11.60 3.52
CA LYS A 4 -37.45 11.11 4.39
C LYS A 4 -36.39 10.51 3.48
N GLN A 5 -35.28 11.24 3.28
CA GLN A 5 -34.04 10.63 2.81
C GLN A 5 -33.66 9.55 3.81
N VAL A 6 -33.83 8.30 3.39
CA VAL A 6 -33.30 7.14 4.08
C VAL A 6 -31.79 7.29 4.06
N SER A 7 -31.23 7.78 5.16
CA SER A 7 -29.80 7.69 5.43
C SER A 7 -29.46 6.20 5.46
N SER A 8 -28.83 5.74 4.37
CA SER A 8 -28.28 4.39 4.27
C SER A 8 -27.15 4.27 5.30
N ASN A 9 -27.53 3.80 6.48
CA ASN A 9 -26.64 3.46 7.56
C ASN A 9 -25.89 2.16 7.19
N ARG A 10 -24.94 2.24 6.25
CA ARG A 10 -23.96 1.17 6.03
C ARG A 10 -22.87 1.30 7.08
N ASN A 11 -23.18 0.78 8.25
CA ASN A 11 -22.26 0.52 9.35
C ASN A 11 -20.92 -0.08 8.86
N GLY A 12 -19.86 0.72 8.85
CA GLY A 12 -18.90 0.71 9.95
C GLY A 12 -17.94 -0.49 10.16
N ILE A 13 -17.62 -1.32 9.16
CA ILE A 13 -16.60 -2.39 9.35
C ILE A 13 -15.35 -2.18 8.48
N HIS A 14 -15.46 -1.53 7.31
CA HIS A 14 -14.32 -1.26 6.44
C HIS A 14 -14.31 0.17 5.90
N ASN A 15 -13.82 1.12 6.71
CA ASN A 15 -13.59 2.49 6.25
C ASN A 15 -12.30 2.56 5.39
N TYR A 16 -12.37 2.03 4.17
CA TYR A 16 -11.24 2.02 3.24
C TYR A 16 -10.81 3.42 2.81
N GLU A 17 -11.69 4.41 2.82
CA GLU A 17 -11.32 5.80 2.55
C GLU A 17 -10.42 6.37 3.64
N TYR A 18 -10.76 6.14 4.92
CA TYR A 18 -9.90 6.52 6.04
C TYR A 18 -8.56 5.77 6.00
N LYS A 19 -8.59 4.45 5.77
CA LYS A 19 -7.37 3.64 5.65
C LYS A 19 -6.50 4.10 4.48
N MET A 20 -7.11 4.49 3.37
CA MET A 20 -6.40 5.04 2.22
C MET A 20 -5.70 6.36 2.58
N LYS A 21 -6.41 7.29 3.23
CA LYS A 21 -5.83 8.55 3.72
C LYS A 21 -4.64 8.29 4.64
N GLN A 22 -4.77 7.36 5.58
CA GLN A 22 -3.69 7.00 6.50
C GLN A 22 -2.45 6.44 5.77
N VAL A 23 -2.65 5.56 4.77
CA VAL A 23 -1.56 5.03 3.94
C VAL A 23 -0.85 6.16 3.20
N PHE A 24 -1.59 7.09 2.60
CA PHE A 24 -0.98 8.24 1.92
C PHE A 24 -0.19 9.15 2.87
N SER A 25 -0.75 9.49 4.04
CA SER A 25 -0.02 10.28 5.02
C SER A 25 1.27 9.60 5.50
N GLN A 26 1.30 8.27 5.56
CA GLN A 26 2.52 7.53 5.88
C GLN A 26 3.52 7.56 4.72
N ILE A 27 3.06 7.37 3.47
CA ILE A 27 3.90 7.48 2.27
C ILE A 27 4.56 8.86 2.21
N GLU A 28 3.80 9.93 2.38
CA GLU A 28 4.31 11.31 2.32
C GLU A 28 5.30 11.65 3.43
N ARG A 29 5.13 11.07 4.62
CA ARG A 29 5.99 11.32 5.77
C ARG A 29 7.26 10.47 5.77
N GLU A 30 7.19 9.23 5.30
CA GLU A 30 8.23 8.23 5.52
C GLU A 30 9.10 7.96 4.29
N LEU A 31 8.66 8.37 3.10
CA LEU A 31 9.37 8.09 1.84
C LEU A 31 9.94 9.36 1.21
N SER A 32 10.93 9.18 0.34
CA SER A 32 11.50 10.26 -0.45
C SER A 32 10.46 10.88 -1.40
N PRO A 33 10.60 12.17 -1.78
CA PRO A 33 9.69 12.82 -2.73
C PRO A 33 9.56 12.08 -4.07
N GLU A 34 10.63 11.43 -4.53
CA GLU A 34 10.64 10.63 -5.76
C GLU A 34 9.78 9.38 -5.64
N ASN A 35 9.93 8.63 -4.54
CA ASN A 35 9.10 7.45 -4.27
C ASN A 35 7.63 7.84 -4.03
N VAL A 36 7.36 8.95 -3.34
CA VAL A 36 6.00 9.50 -3.19
C VAL A 36 5.36 9.76 -4.55
N LYS A 37 6.10 10.41 -5.46
CA LYS A 37 5.62 10.70 -6.83
C LYS A 37 5.36 9.42 -7.61
N LEU A 38 6.25 8.44 -7.54
CA LEU A 38 6.10 7.15 -8.23
C LEU A 38 4.86 6.38 -7.74
N ILE A 39 4.71 6.26 -6.41
CA ILE A 39 3.58 5.53 -5.81
C ILE A 39 2.25 6.25 -6.07
N THR A 40 2.25 7.58 -6.07
CA THR A 40 1.07 8.38 -6.45
C THR A 40 0.64 8.12 -7.89
N LYS A 41 1.59 8.09 -8.84
CA LYS A 41 1.32 7.73 -10.24
C LYS A 41 0.75 6.31 -10.36
N TYR A 42 1.28 5.36 -9.60
CA TYR A 42 0.77 3.99 -9.56
C TYR A 42 -0.69 3.95 -9.06
N ASN A 43 -1.04 4.69 -8.00
CA ASN A 43 -2.43 4.79 -7.55
C ASN A 43 -3.36 5.44 -8.60
N GLN A 44 -2.89 6.47 -9.31
CA GLN A 44 -3.64 7.08 -10.40
C GLN A 44 -3.92 6.07 -11.52
N ALA A 45 -2.92 5.29 -11.93
CA ALA A 45 -3.09 4.22 -12.93
C ALA A 45 -4.14 3.18 -12.47
N MET A 46 -4.07 2.71 -11.23
CA MET A 46 -5.09 1.80 -10.68
C MET A 46 -6.49 2.44 -10.62
N THR A 47 -6.57 3.75 -10.38
CA THR A 47 -7.84 4.49 -10.38
C THR A 47 -8.45 4.53 -11.79
N ASN A 48 -7.62 4.78 -12.81
CA ASN A 48 -8.06 4.79 -14.21
C ASN A 48 -8.52 3.40 -14.67
N LEU A 49 -7.92 2.34 -14.13
CA LEU A 49 -8.33 0.95 -14.34
C LEU A 49 -9.55 0.54 -13.49
N SER A 50 -10.17 1.48 -12.76
CA SER A 50 -11.33 1.22 -11.89
C SER A 50 -11.09 0.15 -10.82
N ILE A 51 -9.85 -0.02 -10.36
CA ILE A 51 -9.51 -0.96 -9.29
C ILE A 51 -10.17 -0.50 -7.98
N ALA A 52 -10.82 -1.44 -7.28
CA ALA A 52 -11.50 -1.17 -6.01
C ALA A 52 -10.56 -0.52 -4.97
N ILE A 53 -11.10 0.40 -4.17
CA ILE A 53 -10.32 1.13 -3.14
C ILE A 53 -9.63 0.21 -2.15
N ALA A 54 -10.27 -0.91 -1.77
CA ALA A 54 -9.70 -1.92 -0.88
C ALA A 54 -8.43 -2.54 -1.46
N THR A 55 -8.48 -2.95 -2.73
CA THR A 55 -7.33 -3.52 -3.45
C THR A 55 -6.22 -2.49 -3.59
N ARG A 56 -6.54 -1.27 -4.02
CA ARG A 56 -5.56 -0.18 -4.11
C ARG A 56 -4.89 0.06 -2.76
N GLN A 57 -5.66 0.15 -1.67
CA GLN A 57 -5.13 0.37 -0.33
C GLN A 57 -4.16 -0.75 0.08
N LYS A 58 -4.48 -2.02 -0.21
CA LYS A 58 -3.58 -3.16 0.04
C LYS A 58 -2.28 -3.02 -0.74
N HIS A 59 -2.36 -2.69 -2.03
CA HIS A 59 -1.18 -2.50 -2.87
C HIS A 59 -0.28 -1.36 -2.36
N LEU A 60 -0.86 -0.20 -2.02
CA LEU A 60 -0.09 0.93 -1.50
C LEU A 60 0.55 0.63 -0.14
N ARG A 61 -0.13 -0.13 0.72
CA ARG A 61 0.44 -0.61 1.98
C ARG A 61 1.65 -1.51 1.74
N THR A 62 1.54 -2.45 0.79
CA THR A 62 2.66 -3.32 0.42
C THR A 62 3.83 -2.50 -0.13
N LEU A 63 3.58 -1.57 -1.06
CA LEU A 63 4.62 -0.71 -1.63
C LEU A 63 5.31 0.16 -0.57
N LEU A 64 4.57 0.73 0.36
CA LEU A 64 5.15 1.46 1.50
C LEU A 64 6.14 0.58 2.27
N ASN A 65 5.72 -0.64 2.64
CA ASN A 65 6.58 -1.55 3.39
C ASN A 65 7.82 -1.96 2.60
N LEU A 66 7.66 -2.38 1.34
CA LEU A 66 8.78 -2.77 0.47
C LEU A 66 9.76 -1.60 0.28
N THR A 67 9.26 -0.39 0.08
CA THR A 67 10.12 0.80 -0.07
C THR A 67 10.93 1.05 1.20
N LYS A 68 10.34 0.83 2.38
CA LYS A 68 11.05 0.91 3.66
C LYS A 68 12.11 -0.18 3.85
N PHE A 69 11.84 -1.40 3.39
CA PHE A 69 12.83 -2.49 3.44
C PHE A 69 14.03 -2.23 2.54
N VAL A 70 13.78 -1.74 1.31
CA VAL A 70 14.83 -1.42 0.34
C VAL A 70 15.63 -0.19 0.79
N GLY A 71 14.97 0.83 1.36
CA GLY A 71 15.63 2.03 1.86
C GLY A 71 16.24 2.93 0.78
N LYS A 72 15.87 2.73 -0.50
CA LYS A 72 16.35 3.48 -1.67
C LYS A 72 15.19 4.01 -2.51
N ASN A 73 15.50 4.92 -3.43
CA ASN A 73 14.59 5.22 -4.53
C ASN A 73 14.48 4.04 -5.47
N TRP A 74 13.28 3.71 -5.95
CA TRP A 74 13.07 2.60 -6.88
C TRP A 74 13.81 2.76 -8.22
N SER A 75 14.16 3.99 -8.60
CA SER A 75 15.00 4.31 -9.76
C SER A 75 16.45 3.87 -9.60
N ASP A 76 16.93 3.76 -8.36
CA ASP A 76 18.31 3.40 -8.01
C ASP A 76 18.44 1.93 -7.56
N VAL A 77 17.33 1.17 -7.57
CA VAL A 77 17.29 -0.23 -7.13
C VAL A 77 17.93 -1.13 -8.18
N THR A 78 18.90 -1.92 -7.73
CA THR A 78 19.57 -2.92 -8.56
C THR A 78 18.95 -4.30 -8.37
N LYS A 79 19.38 -5.28 -9.19
CA LYS A 79 18.97 -6.67 -8.99
C LYS A 79 19.40 -7.20 -7.62
N ASP A 80 20.63 -6.92 -7.20
CA ASP A 80 21.17 -7.38 -5.92
C ASP A 80 20.34 -6.83 -4.74
N ASP A 81 19.85 -5.60 -4.84
CA ASP A 81 18.94 -5.02 -3.84
C ASP A 81 17.60 -5.76 -3.75
N ILE A 82 17.09 -6.25 -4.89
CA ILE A 82 15.87 -7.05 -4.93
C ILE A 82 16.12 -8.45 -4.35
N ASP A 83 17.25 -9.08 -4.68
CA ASP A 83 17.60 -10.40 -4.17
C ASP A 83 17.77 -10.34 -2.63
N GLU A 84 18.42 -9.29 -2.12
CA GLU A 84 18.53 -9.01 -0.67
C GLU A 84 17.17 -8.74 -0.02
N LEU A 85 16.29 -7.98 -0.68
CA LEU A 85 14.93 -7.74 -0.20
C LEU A 85 14.15 -9.04 -0.06
N VAL A 86 14.20 -9.91 -1.08
CA VAL A 86 13.52 -11.21 -1.07
C VAL A 86 14.10 -12.09 0.04
N PHE A 87 15.42 -12.15 0.17
CA PHE A 87 16.08 -12.88 1.26
C PHE A 87 15.59 -12.42 2.63
N ARG A 88 15.55 -11.11 2.90
CA ARG A 88 15.06 -10.55 4.17
C ARG A 88 13.59 -10.86 4.44
N ILE A 89 12.75 -10.83 3.42
CA ILE A 89 11.33 -11.19 3.56
C ILE A 89 11.21 -12.67 3.89
N MET A 90 11.93 -13.53 3.19
CA MET A 90 11.90 -14.97 3.47
C MET A 90 12.45 -15.26 4.86
N ASP A 91 13.55 -14.66 5.28
CA ASP A 91 14.14 -14.82 6.61
C ASP A 91 13.19 -14.34 7.72
N GLN A 92 12.55 -13.18 7.55
CA GLN A 92 11.66 -12.60 8.56
C GLN A 92 10.32 -13.34 8.69
N TYR A 93 9.81 -13.95 7.60
CA TYR A 93 8.49 -14.59 7.57
C TYR A 93 8.56 -16.11 7.34
N ALA A 94 9.75 -16.70 7.23
CA ALA A 94 9.92 -18.13 7.38
C ALA A 94 9.55 -18.48 8.83
N ASP A 95 8.47 -19.22 9.02
CA ASP A 95 8.13 -19.77 10.32
C ASP A 95 9.29 -20.65 10.83
N ASP A 96 9.54 -20.62 12.15
CA ASP A 96 10.38 -21.61 12.86
C ASP A 96 9.88 -23.06 12.65
N SER A 97 8.68 -23.24 12.09
CA SER A 97 8.19 -24.54 11.62
C SER A 97 8.79 -24.88 10.25
N GLY A 98 10.09 -25.14 10.22
CA GLY A 98 10.70 -26.01 9.23
C GLY A 98 10.21 -27.46 9.37
N LYS A 99 8.89 -27.68 9.32
CA LYS A 99 8.27 -29.00 9.22
C LYS A 99 7.30 -29.00 8.06
N GLU A 100 7.77 -29.67 7.00
CA GLU A 100 7.05 -30.47 6.00
C GLU A 100 5.54 -30.24 5.85
#